data_AF-A0A367YUU9-F1
#
_entry.id   AF-A0A367YUU9-F1
#
_cell.length_a   1.000
_cell.length_b   1.000
_cell.length_c   1.000
_cell.angle_alpha   90.00
_cell.angle_beta   90.00
_cell.angle_gamma   90.00
#
_symmetry.space_group_name_H-M   'P 1'
#
loop_
_entity.id
_entity.type
_entity.pdbx_description
1 polymer ?
#
loop_
_entity_poly.entity_id
_entity_poly.type
_entity_poly.pdbx_seq_one_letter_code
_entity_poly.pdbx_strand_id
1 'polypeptide(L)'
;MDVKDLMGKVVDALYDGLTGGSAELPLPDDVMINWIQPGIPFHESAFDFAIAGPFSGPTPLTLPYFRELVETLMGPQGGEGGEGGVSREEAVEQAKLMYQQHLLGTWEQWSRLVDFIPLPTPTPQRSRWLATGGQGKYKHVSVVYGQAGLRLSELYEDTLRRCEVADEQLTAEQQAIVDRMRALLMETVEVEDFLTGEKTQESRDSRAMTAYKAKKSAYENAVTDYASRLARANGGSAQDLIEWQRSGGIYRRRATEALRDWEATGYKLDVERAQSTLNHILGSSMVQWKTRLLESIDDINNNTTGQFGYPFFPATVLPGSFARSDGWSEYDERHISRRSTSSSSSHSGSGAVGFSLGFFSIGGGGGHSVTEHQCQVDASDFGMHFSYTTVEISRPAFNPGFFSSRGWRPTTEFVADHGPQHSDGAKPPKGAMIGYATRALFVRDLTIYSSAFASFVRSMQSQTQGGGMIGIGPFCIGGKYQQTNREDESNLQVDTASITVRGLQLVGFLSALIPKAADPNPDVTAWI
;
A
#
# COMPACT_ATOMS: atom_id res chain seq x y z
N MET A 1 23.82 11.12 26.63
CA MET A 1 22.47 11.60 26.23
C MET A 1 21.51 10.42 26.34
N ASP A 2 20.22 10.64 26.59
CA ASP A 2 19.23 9.56 26.53
C ASP A 2 19.01 9.18 25.06
N VAL A 3 18.92 7.89 24.76
CA VAL A 3 18.60 7.38 23.42
C VAL A 3 17.26 7.93 22.92
N LYS A 4 16.31 8.21 23.83
CA LYS A 4 15.01 8.83 23.48
C LYS A 4 15.18 10.18 22.77
N ASP A 5 16.09 11.02 23.26
CA ASP A 5 16.33 12.35 22.68
C ASP A 5 17.01 12.27 21.31
N LEU A 6 17.89 11.29 21.12
CA LEU A 6 18.56 11.03 19.84
C LEU A 6 17.56 10.48 18.81
N MET A 7 16.65 9.59 19.22
CA MET A 7 15.62 9.02 18.35
C MET A 7 14.55 10.04 17.94
N GLY A 8 14.25 11.02 18.79
CA GLY A 8 13.37 12.13 18.40
C GLY A 8 13.86 12.81 17.12
N LYS A 9 15.16 13.08 17.01
CA LYS A 9 15.75 13.73 15.82
C LYS A 9 15.70 12.87 14.57
N VAL A 10 15.90 11.56 14.70
CA VAL A 10 15.85 10.64 13.56
C VAL A 10 14.42 10.50 13.05
N VAL A 11 13.44 10.52 13.95
CA VAL A 11 12.02 10.54 13.60
C VAL A 11 11.62 11.88 12.95
N ASP A 12 12.15 13.00 13.45
CA ASP A 12 11.97 14.30 12.80
C ASP A 12 12.60 14.33 11.40
N ALA A 13 13.78 13.73 11.20
CA ALA A 13 14.41 13.64 9.88
C ALA A 13 13.62 12.71 8.92
N LEU A 14 13.09 11.60 9.43
CA LEU A 14 12.16 10.75 8.67
C LEU A 14 10.90 11.53 8.29
N TYR A 15 10.34 12.31 9.22
CA TYR A 15 9.18 13.17 8.97
C TYR A 15 9.48 14.19 7.85
N ASP A 16 10.61 14.90 7.94
CA ASP A 16 11.03 15.87 6.93
C ASP A 16 11.24 15.21 5.55
N GLY A 17 11.81 14.00 5.54
CA GLY A 17 11.99 13.19 4.33
C GLY A 17 10.68 12.71 3.70
N LEU A 18 9.61 12.57 4.50
CA LEU A 18 8.27 12.19 4.03
C LEU A 18 7.48 13.38 3.46
N THR A 19 7.65 14.56 4.03
CA THR A 19 6.88 15.77 3.68
C THR A 19 7.55 16.62 2.61
N GLY A 20 8.79 16.30 2.20
CA GLY A 20 9.48 16.97 1.09
C GLY A 20 10.32 18.19 1.51
N GLY A 21 10.56 18.41 2.80
CA GLY A 21 11.58 19.34 3.29
C GLY A 21 11.14 20.35 4.36
N SER A 22 11.99 20.44 5.41
CA SER A 22 11.97 21.23 6.64
C SER A 22 10.69 21.16 7.48
N ALA A 23 10.87 20.87 8.78
CA ALA A 23 9.86 20.89 9.84
C ALA A 23 9.00 22.17 9.97
N GLU A 24 9.22 23.18 9.12
CA GLU A 24 8.41 24.40 9.00
C GLU A 24 7.13 24.22 8.17
N LEU A 25 7.05 23.19 7.30
CA LEU A 25 5.85 22.89 6.52
C LEU A 25 5.08 21.73 7.20
N PRO A 26 3.98 22.02 7.91
CA PRO A 26 3.17 20.97 8.51
C PRO A 26 2.55 20.09 7.43
N LEU A 27 2.34 18.81 7.76
CA LEU A 27 1.49 17.93 6.95
C LEU A 27 0.14 18.62 6.64
N PRO A 28 -0.45 18.35 5.46
CA PRO A 28 -1.83 18.72 5.20
C PRO A 28 -2.74 18.33 6.37
N ASP A 29 -3.68 19.21 6.68
CA ASP A 29 -4.58 19.08 7.83
C ASP A 29 -5.44 17.80 7.82
N ASP A 30 -5.56 17.17 6.66
CA ASP A 30 -6.30 15.95 6.35
C ASP A 30 -5.40 14.71 6.35
N VAL A 31 -4.18 14.77 6.90
CA VAL A 31 -3.25 13.64 6.92
C VAL A 31 -2.67 13.41 8.31
N MET A 32 -2.55 12.14 8.71
CA MET A 32 -1.85 11.73 9.93
C MET A 32 -0.79 10.66 9.65
N ILE A 33 0.21 10.56 10.54
CA ILE A 33 1.17 9.45 10.51
C ILE A 33 0.86 8.47 11.64
N ASN A 34 0.69 7.20 11.28
CA ASN A 34 0.52 6.10 12.22
C ASN A 34 1.82 5.31 12.27
N TRP A 35 2.65 5.59 13.27
CA TRP A 35 3.89 4.85 13.49
C TRP A 35 3.65 3.44 14.00
N ILE A 36 4.48 2.50 13.54
CA ILE A 36 4.46 1.10 13.98
C ILE A 36 5.63 0.85 14.92
N GLN A 37 5.38 0.17 16.05
CA GLN A 37 6.40 -0.08 17.06
C GLN A 37 6.39 -1.52 17.61
N PRO A 38 7.51 -2.27 17.50
CA PRO A 38 8.68 -1.98 16.67
C PRO A 38 8.30 -2.06 15.18
N GLY A 39 9.15 -1.64 14.25
CA GLY A 39 8.91 -1.85 12.82
C GLY A 39 8.66 -3.33 12.47
N ILE A 40 7.91 -3.59 11.41
CA ILE A 40 7.59 -4.96 10.97
C ILE A 40 8.65 -5.40 9.95
N PRO A 41 9.46 -6.42 10.22
CA PRO A 41 10.46 -6.91 9.29
C PRO A 41 9.82 -7.74 8.16
N PHE A 42 10.15 -7.39 6.93
CA PHE A 42 9.77 -8.08 5.70
C PHE A 42 11.01 -8.57 4.96
N HIS A 43 10.89 -9.72 4.31
CA HIS A 43 11.83 -10.12 3.27
C HIS A 43 11.41 -9.45 1.95
N GLU A 44 12.33 -9.17 1.03
CA GLU A 44 11.97 -8.49 -0.24
C GLU A 44 10.92 -9.25 -1.06
N SER A 45 10.94 -10.59 -0.99
CA SER A 45 9.94 -11.44 -1.67
C SER A 45 8.52 -11.32 -1.11
N ALA A 46 8.33 -10.61 0.01
CA ALA A 46 7.04 -10.24 0.56
C ALA A 46 6.15 -9.50 -0.45
N PHE A 47 6.76 -8.75 -1.36
CA PHE A 47 6.06 -7.88 -2.29
C PHE A 47 6.10 -8.41 -3.74
N ASP A 48 6.57 -9.64 -3.94
CA ASP A 48 6.62 -10.26 -5.27
C ASP A 48 5.21 -10.43 -5.87
N PHE A 49 4.16 -10.51 -5.03
CA PHE A 49 2.76 -10.54 -5.48
C PHE A 49 2.39 -9.26 -6.25
N ALA A 50 2.99 -8.12 -5.92
CA ALA A 50 2.73 -6.84 -6.59
C ALA A 50 3.48 -6.73 -7.93
N ILE A 51 4.47 -7.58 -8.18
CA ILE A 51 5.21 -7.68 -9.44
C ILE A 51 4.57 -8.71 -10.37
N ALA A 52 4.37 -9.92 -9.87
CA ALA A 52 3.89 -11.05 -10.67
C ALA A 52 2.36 -11.06 -10.80
N GLY A 53 1.66 -10.57 -9.80
CA GLY A 53 0.25 -10.88 -9.57
C GLY A 53 0.10 -12.18 -8.77
N PRO A 54 -0.96 -12.32 -7.97
CA PRO A 54 -1.13 -13.41 -7.00
C PRO A 54 -1.38 -14.79 -7.62
N PHE A 55 -1.82 -14.83 -8.88
CA PHE A 55 -2.16 -16.07 -9.60
C PHE A 55 -1.17 -16.39 -10.74
N SER A 56 -0.11 -15.60 -10.88
CA SER A 56 0.83 -15.68 -12.00
C SER A 56 2.06 -16.53 -11.68
N GLY A 57 2.77 -16.96 -12.72
CA GLY A 57 4.07 -17.60 -12.60
C GLY A 57 5.21 -16.63 -12.24
N PRO A 58 6.43 -17.14 -12.02
CA PRO A 58 7.60 -16.31 -11.76
C PRO A 58 7.88 -15.37 -12.94
N THR A 59 8.25 -14.13 -12.63
CA THR A 59 8.64 -13.10 -13.62
C THR A 59 10.16 -13.02 -13.71
N PRO A 60 10.76 -12.32 -14.70
CA PRO A 60 12.21 -12.14 -14.74
C PRO A 60 12.82 -11.59 -13.45
N LEU A 61 12.09 -10.73 -12.72
CA LEU A 61 12.53 -10.15 -11.45
C LEU A 61 12.49 -11.13 -10.27
N THR A 62 11.62 -12.15 -10.33
CA THR A 62 11.45 -13.14 -9.25
C THR A 62 12.04 -14.51 -9.60
N LEU A 63 12.57 -14.66 -10.82
CA LEU A 63 13.19 -15.89 -11.31
C LEU A 63 14.38 -16.36 -10.48
N PRO A 64 15.28 -15.50 -9.95
CA PRO A 64 16.38 -15.96 -9.11
C PRO A 64 15.89 -16.69 -7.85
N TYR A 65 14.87 -16.14 -7.19
CA TYR A 65 14.23 -16.76 -6.02
C TYR A 65 13.57 -18.10 -6.38
N PHE A 66 12.87 -18.15 -7.52
CA PHE A 66 12.27 -19.40 -8.01
C PHE A 66 13.32 -20.48 -8.29
N ARG A 67 14.47 -20.12 -8.89
CA ARG A 67 15.58 -21.07 -9.14
C ARG A 67 16.14 -21.63 -7.85
N GLU A 68 16.38 -20.77 -6.86
CA GLU A 68 16.87 -21.16 -5.55
C GLU A 68 15.90 -22.14 -4.86
N LEU A 69 14.58 -21.93 -4.99
CA LEU A 69 13.56 -22.84 -4.47
C LEU A 69 13.63 -24.22 -5.14
N VAL A 70 13.78 -24.26 -6.47
CA VAL A 70 13.95 -25.52 -7.23
C VAL A 70 15.22 -26.25 -6.82
N GLU A 71 16.34 -25.53 -6.69
CA GLU A 71 17.62 -26.08 -6.24
C GLU A 71 17.53 -26.65 -4.83
N THR A 72 16.82 -25.97 -3.93
CA THR A 72 16.57 -26.44 -2.57
C THR A 72 15.78 -27.75 -2.56
N LEU A 73 14.75 -27.87 -3.41
CA LEU A 73 13.92 -29.09 -3.51
C LEU A 73 14.65 -30.26 -4.15
N MET A 74 15.59 -30.00 -5.07
CA MET A 74 16.40 -31.04 -5.70
C MET A 74 17.41 -31.68 -4.73
N GLY A 75 17.77 -31.00 -3.65
CA GLY A 75 18.75 -31.48 -2.67
C GLY A 75 20.19 -31.58 -3.23
N PRO A 76 21.17 -31.99 -2.41
CA PRO A 76 22.55 -32.11 -2.85
C PRO A 76 22.71 -33.22 -3.90
N GLN A 77 23.27 -32.88 -5.07
CA GLN A 77 23.61 -33.86 -6.11
C GLN A 77 24.91 -34.59 -5.75
N GLY A 78 24.79 -35.87 -5.38
CA GLY A 78 25.93 -36.80 -5.32
C GLY A 78 26.65 -36.84 -3.98
N GLY A 79 26.19 -37.73 -3.09
CA GLY A 79 26.95 -38.22 -1.95
C GLY A 79 26.43 -39.61 -1.57
N GLU A 80 27.32 -40.60 -1.50
CA GLU A 80 26.97 -41.97 -1.12
C GLU A 80 26.34 -41.98 0.28
N GLY A 81 25.03 -42.29 0.32
CA GLY A 81 24.29 -42.53 1.56
C GLY A 81 23.14 -41.56 1.89
N GLY A 82 22.84 -40.56 1.06
CA GLY A 82 21.70 -39.66 1.29
C GLY A 82 20.42 -40.11 0.58
N GLU A 83 19.36 -40.43 1.34
CA GLU A 83 18.01 -40.55 0.79
C GLU A 83 17.50 -39.18 0.26
N GLY A 84 17.08 -39.15 -1.01
CA GLY A 84 15.85 -38.45 -1.44
C GLY A 84 15.93 -36.96 -1.83
N GLY A 85 16.42 -36.65 -3.03
CA GLY A 85 16.01 -35.45 -3.78
C GLY A 85 14.96 -35.80 -4.84
N VAL A 86 14.00 -34.91 -5.12
CA VAL A 86 13.00 -35.10 -6.20
C VAL A 86 13.62 -34.82 -7.58
N SER A 87 13.06 -35.44 -8.63
CA SER A 87 13.52 -35.16 -10.01
C SER A 87 13.33 -33.68 -10.36
N ARG A 88 14.09 -33.16 -11.33
CA ARG A 88 13.99 -31.73 -11.72
C ARG A 88 12.58 -31.32 -12.13
N GLU A 89 11.86 -32.22 -12.81
CA GLU A 89 10.48 -31.97 -13.26
C GLU A 89 9.52 -31.88 -12.06
N GLU A 90 9.63 -32.81 -11.12
CA GLU A 90 8.85 -32.78 -9.86
C GLU A 90 9.22 -31.58 -8.99
N ALA A 91 10.50 -31.23 -8.89
CA ALA A 91 10.98 -30.07 -8.14
C ALA A 91 10.44 -28.76 -8.74
N VAL A 92 10.33 -28.65 -10.07
CA VAL A 92 9.75 -27.47 -10.73
C VAL A 92 8.25 -27.36 -10.46
N GLU A 93 7.49 -28.44 -10.54
CA GLU A 93 6.04 -28.41 -10.27
C GLU A 93 5.76 -28.14 -8.79
N GLN A 94 6.53 -28.72 -7.86
CA GLN A 94 6.44 -28.41 -6.44
C GLN A 94 6.82 -26.96 -6.15
N ALA A 95 7.90 -26.44 -6.78
CA ALA A 95 8.30 -25.05 -6.64
C ALA A 95 7.23 -24.08 -7.16
N LYS A 96 6.55 -24.40 -8.27
CA LYS A 96 5.45 -23.57 -8.79
C LYS A 96 4.31 -23.46 -7.79
N LEU A 97 3.88 -24.59 -7.22
CA LEU A 97 2.82 -24.63 -6.21
C LEU A 97 3.22 -23.83 -4.97
N MET A 98 4.44 -24.06 -4.45
CA MET A 98 4.96 -23.33 -3.28
C MET A 98 5.08 -21.83 -3.55
N TYR A 99 5.52 -21.43 -4.74
CA TYR A 99 5.64 -20.04 -5.13
C TYR A 99 4.27 -19.36 -5.26
N GLN A 100 3.28 -20.01 -5.88
CA GLN A 100 1.91 -19.48 -5.95
C GLN A 100 1.29 -19.32 -4.55
N GLN A 101 1.48 -20.31 -3.67
CA GLN A 101 1.03 -20.21 -2.28
C GLN A 101 1.73 -19.07 -1.53
N HIS A 102 3.02 -18.86 -1.77
CA HIS A 102 3.77 -17.73 -1.23
C HIS A 102 3.21 -16.39 -1.70
N LEU A 103 2.92 -16.22 -3.00
CA LEU A 103 2.35 -14.99 -3.54
C LEU A 103 0.95 -14.71 -2.98
N LEU A 104 0.09 -15.71 -2.91
CA LEU A 104 -1.26 -15.56 -2.35
C LEU A 104 -1.21 -15.25 -0.84
N GLY A 105 -0.36 -15.96 -0.09
CA GLY A 105 -0.19 -15.75 1.34
C GLY A 105 0.34 -14.37 1.68
N THR A 106 1.38 -13.91 0.97
CA THR A 106 1.94 -12.57 1.16
C THR A 106 0.98 -11.47 0.75
N TRP A 107 0.19 -11.67 -0.31
CA TRP A 107 -0.86 -10.73 -0.73
C TRP A 107 -2.00 -10.62 0.29
N GLU A 108 -2.49 -11.76 0.79
CA GLU A 108 -3.52 -11.80 1.83
C GLU A 108 -3.01 -11.11 3.10
N GLN A 109 -1.80 -11.42 3.55
CA GLN A 109 -1.22 -10.80 4.73
C GLN A 109 -1.06 -9.29 4.58
N TRP A 110 -0.54 -8.82 3.44
CA TRP A 110 -0.44 -7.40 3.15
C TRP A 110 -1.81 -6.73 3.18
N SER A 111 -2.80 -7.33 2.52
CA SER A 111 -4.16 -6.81 2.45
C SER A 111 -4.79 -6.68 3.84
N ARG A 112 -4.62 -7.69 4.69
CA ARG A 112 -5.08 -7.68 6.09
C ARG A 112 -4.32 -6.66 6.94
N LEU A 113 -3.03 -6.46 6.70
CA LEU A 113 -2.21 -5.50 7.43
C LEU A 113 -2.65 -4.05 7.19
N VAL A 114 -3.10 -3.73 5.97
CA VAL A 114 -3.56 -2.38 5.60
C VAL A 114 -5.08 -2.20 5.72
N ASP A 115 -5.78 -3.20 6.23
CA ASP A 115 -7.23 -3.22 6.48
C ASP A 115 -7.54 -2.76 7.91
N PHE A 116 -7.12 -1.53 8.24
CA PHE A 116 -7.34 -0.92 9.55
C PHE A 116 -7.82 0.52 9.41
N ILE A 117 -8.53 0.97 10.44
CA ILE A 117 -8.90 2.37 10.62
C ILE A 117 -7.86 2.99 11.56
N PRO A 118 -7.20 4.09 11.16
CA PRO A 118 -6.17 4.72 11.97
C PRO A 118 -6.77 5.21 13.28
N LEU A 119 -5.97 5.18 14.35
CA LEU A 119 -6.34 5.80 15.62
C LEU A 119 -5.85 7.25 15.66
N PRO A 120 -6.67 8.21 16.13
CA PRO A 120 -6.28 9.61 16.15
C PRO A 120 -5.27 9.92 17.26
N THR A 121 -5.29 9.12 18.33
CA THR A 121 -4.34 9.16 19.45
C THR A 121 -4.03 7.72 19.89
N PRO A 122 -3.11 7.02 19.19
CA PRO A 122 -2.81 5.61 19.47
C PRO A 122 -1.91 5.46 20.70
N THR A 123 -2.33 4.69 21.70
CA THR A 123 -1.49 4.29 22.86
C THR A 123 -0.33 3.36 22.44
N PRO A 124 0.77 3.25 23.20
CA PRO A 124 1.89 2.35 22.86
C PRO A 124 1.48 0.89 22.62
N GLN A 125 0.46 0.42 23.33
CA GLN A 125 -0.07 -0.94 23.17
C GLN A 125 -0.83 -1.14 21.85
N ARG A 126 -1.43 -0.07 21.31
CA ARG A 126 -2.24 -0.07 20.07
C ARG A 126 -1.41 0.22 18.82
N SER A 127 -0.22 0.81 18.96
CA SER A 127 0.76 0.98 17.89
C SER A 127 1.63 -0.27 17.67
N ARG A 128 1.39 -1.34 18.44
CA ARG A 128 2.11 -2.61 18.35
C ARG A 128 1.43 -3.55 17.37
N TRP A 129 2.25 -4.39 16.77
CA TRP A 129 1.80 -5.54 16.00
C TRP A 129 2.15 -6.84 16.74
N LEU A 130 1.43 -7.90 16.40
CA LEU A 130 1.64 -9.23 16.93
C LEU A 130 1.84 -10.20 15.78
N ALA A 131 2.87 -11.03 15.88
CA ALA A 131 3.02 -12.22 15.06
C ALA A 131 2.47 -13.42 15.83
N THR A 132 1.35 -13.97 15.36
CA THR A 132 0.80 -15.20 15.93
C THR A 132 1.09 -16.36 14.98
N GLY A 133 1.85 -17.34 15.45
CA GLY A 133 1.98 -18.62 14.76
C GLY A 133 0.66 -19.39 14.86
N GLY A 134 0.05 -19.74 13.72
CA GLY A 134 -1.13 -20.60 13.67
C GLY A 134 -0.86 -21.98 14.26
N GLN A 135 -1.86 -22.57 14.92
CA GLN A 135 -1.82 -23.98 15.30
C GLN A 135 -2.31 -24.84 14.13
N GLY A 136 -1.50 -25.80 13.69
CA GLY A 136 -1.82 -26.71 12.59
C GLY A 136 -0.58 -27.30 11.90
N LYS A 137 -0.81 -28.20 10.92
CA LYS A 137 0.26 -28.85 10.12
C LYS A 137 1.07 -27.85 9.27
N TYR A 138 0.49 -26.69 8.97
CA TYR A 138 1.13 -25.58 8.28
C TYR A 138 1.30 -24.42 9.27
N LYS A 139 2.50 -24.28 9.85
CA LYS A 139 2.83 -23.20 10.79
C LYS A 139 2.92 -21.88 10.01
N HIS A 140 1.86 -21.09 10.01
CA HIS A 140 1.86 -19.77 9.37
C HIS A 140 1.95 -18.67 10.42
N VAL A 141 2.69 -17.60 10.13
CA VAL A 141 2.75 -16.43 11.01
C VAL A 141 1.79 -15.37 10.48
N SER A 142 0.74 -15.08 11.22
CA SER A 142 -0.17 -13.97 10.93
C SER A 142 0.29 -12.71 11.67
N VAL A 143 0.46 -11.61 10.93
CA VAL A 143 0.78 -10.30 11.49
C VAL A 143 -0.52 -9.54 11.70
N VAL A 144 -0.86 -9.28 12.96
CA VAL A 144 -2.03 -8.48 13.35
C VAL A 144 -1.54 -7.13 13.83
N TYR A 145 -1.91 -6.06 13.12
CA TYR A 145 -1.65 -4.69 13.53
C TYR A 145 -2.86 -4.14 14.30
N GLY A 146 -2.64 -3.76 15.56
CA GLY A 146 -3.69 -3.57 16.56
C GLY A 146 -4.42 -2.22 16.55
N GLN A 147 -4.72 -1.64 15.39
CA GLN A 147 -5.43 -0.34 15.36
C GLN A 147 -6.95 -0.50 15.23
N ALA A 148 -7.65 0.21 16.12
CA ALA A 148 -9.10 0.38 16.31
C ALA A 148 -9.95 -0.86 16.65
N GLY A 149 -9.51 -2.10 16.42
CA GLY A 149 -10.33 -3.29 16.67
C GLY A 149 -11.53 -3.44 15.72
N LEU A 150 -11.62 -2.56 14.72
CA LEU A 150 -12.57 -2.61 13.60
C LEU A 150 -11.77 -2.60 12.30
N ARG A 151 -12.18 -3.44 11.34
CA ARG A 151 -11.57 -3.49 10.00
C ARG A 151 -12.17 -2.41 9.10
N LEU A 152 -11.33 -1.82 8.26
CA LEU A 152 -11.76 -0.82 7.29
C LEU A 152 -12.80 -1.40 6.34
N SER A 153 -12.56 -2.63 5.86
CA SER A 153 -13.40 -3.38 4.94
C SER A 153 -14.78 -3.68 5.52
N GLU A 154 -14.83 -4.22 6.75
CA GLU A 154 -16.08 -4.55 7.45
C GLU A 154 -16.94 -3.30 7.65
N LEU A 155 -16.34 -2.20 8.12
CA LEU A 155 -17.09 -0.96 8.32
C LEU A 155 -17.54 -0.32 7.02
N TYR A 156 -16.74 -0.41 5.96
CA TYR A 156 -17.11 0.07 4.63
C TYR A 156 -18.27 -0.74 4.04
N GLU A 157 -18.23 -2.07 4.17
CA GLU A 157 -19.33 -2.96 3.78
C GLU A 157 -20.59 -2.66 4.59
N ASP A 158 -20.51 -2.58 5.91
CA ASP A 158 -21.64 -2.24 6.77
C ASP A 158 -22.22 -0.86 6.43
N THR A 159 -21.37 0.12 6.13
CA THR A 159 -21.81 1.45 5.69
C THR A 159 -22.62 1.35 4.39
N LEU A 160 -22.12 0.61 3.40
CA LEU A 160 -22.81 0.48 2.12
C LEU A 160 -24.11 -0.32 2.24
N ARG A 161 -24.14 -1.39 3.04
CA ARG A 161 -25.35 -2.19 3.25
C ARG A 161 -26.39 -1.48 4.11
N ARG A 162 -25.96 -0.70 5.10
CA ARG A 162 -26.80 -0.05 6.11
C ARG A 162 -26.80 1.49 5.97
N CYS A 163 -26.92 1.95 4.74
CA CYS A 163 -27.23 3.35 4.43
C CYS A 163 -28.46 3.47 3.55
N GLU A 164 -29.15 4.60 3.67
CA GLU A 164 -30.16 5.05 2.73
C GLU A 164 -29.53 6.07 1.79
N VAL A 165 -29.93 6.06 0.53
CA VAL A 165 -29.41 6.95 -0.52
C VAL A 165 -30.50 7.87 -1.04
N ALA A 166 -30.11 9.05 -1.52
CA ALA A 166 -31.05 10.03 -2.07
C ALA A 166 -31.79 9.46 -3.29
N ASP A 167 -33.12 9.50 -3.25
CA ASP A 167 -34.00 9.16 -4.39
C ASP A 167 -34.19 10.40 -5.28
N GLU A 168 -33.14 10.76 -6.01
CA GLU A 168 -33.18 11.88 -6.96
C GLU A 168 -33.67 11.39 -8.34
N GLN A 169 -34.90 11.74 -8.71
CA GLN A 169 -35.36 11.60 -10.10
C GLN A 169 -34.72 12.68 -10.98
N LEU A 170 -34.14 12.27 -12.11
CA LEU A 170 -33.57 13.18 -13.09
C LEU A 170 -34.61 14.19 -13.57
N THR A 171 -34.28 15.48 -13.54
CA THR A 171 -35.15 16.51 -14.12
C THR A 171 -35.24 16.33 -15.64
N ALA A 172 -36.30 16.87 -16.27
CA ALA A 172 -36.45 16.83 -17.72
C ALA A 172 -35.27 17.47 -18.47
N GLU A 173 -34.64 18.48 -17.87
CA GLU A 173 -33.42 19.12 -18.41
C GLU A 173 -32.19 18.22 -18.29
N GLN A 174 -32.00 17.55 -17.15
CA GLN A 174 -30.92 16.58 -16.95
C GLN A 174 -31.06 15.38 -17.89
N GLN A 175 -32.28 14.89 -18.10
CA GLN A 175 -32.57 13.80 -19.03
C GLN A 175 -32.21 14.19 -20.48
N ALA A 176 -32.57 15.40 -20.91
CA ALA A 176 -32.21 15.90 -22.25
C ALA A 176 -30.69 16.05 -22.44
N ILE A 177 -29.95 16.37 -21.39
CA ILE A 177 -28.47 16.41 -21.41
C ILE A 177 -27.91 15.00 -21.50
N VAL A 178 -28.43 14.04 -20.72
CA VAL A 178 -28.03 12.62 -20.78
C VAL A 178 -28.21 12.05 -22.18
N ASP A 179 -29.36 12.27 -22.81
CA ASP A 179 -29.66 11.74 -24.13
C ASP A 179 -28.72 12.33 -25.19
N ARG A 180 -28.41 13.64 -25.09
CA ARG A 180 -27.45 14.31 -25.97
C ARG A 180 -26.03 13.75 -25.82
N MET A 181 -25.59 13.50 -24.58
CA MET A 181 -24.26 12.96 -24.33
C MET A 181 -24.16 11.48 -24.73
N ARG A 182 -25.23 10.68 -24.55
CA ARG A 182 -25.30 9.29 -25.05
C ARG A 182 -25.21 9.22 -26.56
N ALA A 183 -25.93 10.09 -27.27
CA ALA A 183 -25.85 10.19 -28.74
C ALA A 183 -24.45 10.59 -29.25
N LEU A 184 -23.65 11.32 -28.46
CA LEU A 184 -22.26 11.61 -28.82
C LEU A 184 -21.36 10.37 -28.66
N LEU A 185 -21.68 9.45 -27.76
CA LEU A 185 -20.87 8.25 -27.49
C LEU A 185 -21.30 7.05 -28.34
N MET A 186 -22.59 6.93 -28.67
CA MET A 186 -23.17 5.79 -29.37
C MET A 186 -24.15 6.24 -30.47
N GLU A 187 -24.11 5.56 -31.61
CA GLU A 187 -25.06 5.73 -32.71
C GLU A 187 -25.85 4.43 -32.94
N THR A 188 -27.16 4.55 -33.21
CA THR A 188 -28.00 3.40 -33.59
C THR A 188 -27.99 3.28 -35.10
N VAL A 189 -27.52 2.14 -35.61
CA VAL A 189 -27.42 1.86 -37.04
C VAL A 189 -28.29 0.66 -37.38
N GLU A 190 -29.09 0.76 -38.45
CA GLU A 190 -29.79 -0.41 -39.01
C GLU A 190 -28.77 -1.28 -39.74
N VAL A 191 -28.57 -2.49 -39.24
CA VAL A 191 -27.70 -3.50 -39.82
C VAL A 191 -28.59 -4.58 -40.44
N GLU A 192 -28.44 -4.78 -41.74
CA GLU A 192 -29.11 -5.86 -42.47
C GLU A 192 -28.26 -7.13 -42.32
N ASP A 193 -28.87 -8.19 -41.79
CA ASP A 193 -28.22 -9.49 -41.65
C ASP A 193 -27.96 -10.08 -43.05
N PHE A 194 -26.69 -10.31 -43.36
CA PHE A 194 -26.21 -10.77 -44.67
C PHE A 194 -26.79 -12.13 -45.10
N LEU A 195 -27.27 -12.94 -44.16
CA LEU A 195 -27.84 -14.27 -44.43
C LEU A 195 -29.37 -14.27 -44.56
N THR A 196 -30.07 -13.34 -43.91
CA THR A 196 -31.53 -13.36 -43.75
C THR A 196 -32.25 -12.13 -44.32
N GLY A 197 -31.52 -11.03 -44.60
CA GLY A 197 -32.10 -9.77 -45.09
C GLY A 197 -32.92 -9.00 -44.04
N GLU A 198 -32.90 -9.44 -42.79
CA GLU A 198 -33.66 -8.82 -41.70
C GLU A 198 -32.89 -7.62 -41.13
N LYS A 199 -33.58 -6.48 -40.99
CA LYS A 199 -32.99 -5.24 -40.45
C LYS A 199 -33.09 -5.25 -38.93
N THR A 200 -31.95 -5.27 -38.25
CA THR A 200 -31.86 -5.14 -36.80
C THR A 200 -31.20 -3.82 -36.43
N GLN A 201 -31.71 -3.15 -35.40
CA GLN A 201 -31.08 -1.94 -34.87
C GLN A 201 -29.98 -2.33 -33.90
N GLU A 202 -28.73 -2.04 -34.26
CA GLU A 202 -27.57 -2.25 -33.40
C GLU A 202 -27.04 -0.90 -32.92
N SER A 203 -26.71 -0.82 -31.61
CA SER A 203 -25.99 0.33 -31.05
C SER A 203 -24.50 0.10 -31.21
N ARG A 204 -23.82 1.03 -31.89
CA ARG A 204 -22.37 0.98 -32.13
C ARG A 204 -21.71 2.25 -31.59
N ASP A 205 -20.39 2.17 -31.35
CA ASP A 205 -19.59 3.35 -31.00
C ASP A 205 -19.81 4.43 -32.05
N SER A 206 -20.09 5.66 -31.62
CA SER A 206 -20.22 6.78 -32.56
C SER A 206 -18.91 6.99 -33.33
N ARG A 207 -18.99 7.71 -34.45
CA ARG A 207 -17.79 8.19 -35.15
C ARG A 207 -16.81 8.93 -34.24
N ALA A 208 -17.31 9.72 -33.28
CA ALA A 208 -16.48 10.46 -32.33
C ALA A 208 -15.79 9.50 -31.34
N MET A 209 -16.51 8.51 -30.81
CA MET A 209 -15.95 7.53 -29.86
C MET A 209 -14.95 6.59 -30.53
N THR A 210 -15.18 6.22 -31.79
CA THR A 210 -14.25 5.42 -32.59
C THR A 210 -12.94 6.18 -32.86
N ALA A 211 -13.04 7.46 -33.24
CA ALA A 211 -11.88 8.33 -33.41
C ALA A 211 -11.11 8.53 -32.09
N TYR A 212 -11.83 8.72 -30.98
CA TYR A 212 -11.27 8.83 -29.64
C TYR A 212 -10.46 7.59 -29.25
N LYS A 213 -11.03 6.38 -29.37
CA LYS A 213 -10.34 5.12 -29.02
C LYS A 213 -9.08 4.91 -29.88
N ALA A 214 -9.17 5.16 -31.18
CA ALA A 214 -8.04 5.01 -32.10
C ALA A 214 -6.88 5.98 -31.77
N LYS A 215 -7.19 7.26 -31.50
CA LYS A 215 -6.17 8.28 -31.19
C LYS A 215 -5.60 8.15 -29.78
N LYS A 216 -6.42 7.75 -28.81
CA LYS A 216 -5.97 7.38 -27.46
C LYS A 216 -4.95 6.25 -27.50
N SER A 217 -5.25 5.16 -28.23
CA SER A 217 -4.32 4.04 -28.39
C SER A 217 -3.02 4.48 -29.07
N ALA A 218 -3.09 5.33 -30.11
CA ALA A 218 -1.91 5.88 -30.77
C ALA A 218 -1.04 6.73 -29.82
N TYR A 219 -1.65 7.53 -28.95
CA TYR A 219 -0.95 8.30 -27.92
C TYR A 219 -0.30 7.40 -26.85
N GLU A 220 -1.05 6.43 -26.31
CA GLU A 220 -0.55 5.48 -25.30
C GLU A 220 0.64 4.67 -25.83
N ASN A 221 0.58 4.23 -27.09
CA ASN A 221 1.69 3.56 -27.76
C ASN A 221 2.92 4.47 -27.91
N ALA A 222 2.73 5.74 -28.27
CA ALA A 222 3.82 6.71 -28.41
C ALA A 222 4.47 7.09 -27.07
N VAL A 223 3.69 7.20 -25.99
CA VAL A 223 4.19 7.42 -24.62
C VAL A 223 4.93 6.19 -24.11
N THR A 224 4.41 5.00 -24.36
CA THR A 224 5.05 3.73 -23.97
C THR A 224 6.39 3.54 -24.69
N ASP A 225 6.47 3.85 -26.00
CA ASP A 225 7.73 3.83 -26.75
C ASP A 225 8.73 4.85 -26.17
N TYR A 226 8.29 6.09 -25.90
CA TYR A 226 9.12 7.11 -25.24
C TYR A 226 9.64 6.67 -23.86
N ALA A 227 8.75 6.17 -23.00
CA ALA A 227 9.07 5.72 -21.65
C ALA A 227 10.00 4.50 -21.65
N SER A 228 9.77 3.53 -22.56
CA SER A 228 10.63 2.35 -22.70
C SER A 228 12.05 2.72 -23.11
N ARG A 229 12.22 3.73 -23.98
CA ARG A 229 13.52 4.21 -24.43
C ARG A 229 14.23 5.07 -23.37
N LEU A 230 13.49 5.88 -22.62
CA LEU A 230 14.02 6.61 -21.47
C LEU A 230 14.49 5.65 -20.37
N ALA A 231 13.71 4.61 -20.08
CA ALA A 231 14.07 3.59 -19.09
C ALA A 231 15.33 2.82 -19.50
N ARG A 232 15.46 2.45 -20.78
CA ARG A 232 16.68 1.84 -21.33
C ARG A 232 17.89 2.78 -21.29
N ALA A 233 17.69 4.08 -21.49
CA ALA A 233 18.77 5.07 -21.39
C ALA A 233 19.28 5.26 -19.96
N ASN A 234 18.37 5.22 -18.98
CA ASN A 234 18.69 5.41 -17.57
C ASN A 234 19.24 4.15 -16.89
N GLY A 235 18.91 2.95 -17.39
CA GLY A 235 19.34 1.67 -16.80
C GLY A 235 20.17 0.75 -17.72
N GLY A 236 20.55 1.21 -18.91
CA GLY A 236 21.22 0.41 -19.95
C GLY A 236 22.69 0.76 -20.18
N SER A 237 23.20 0.41 -21.36
CA SER A 237 24.60 0.59 -21.74
C SER A 237 24.91 2.03 -22.18
N ALA A 238 26.21 2.39 -22.26
CA ALA A 238 26.63 3.69 -22.79
C ALA A 238 26.12 3.96 -24.23
N GLN A 239 25.88 2.90 -25.02
CA GLN A 239 25.29 3.01 -26.36
C GLN A 239 23.82 3.44 -26.31
N ASP A 240 23.05 2.97 -25.32
CA ASP A 240 21.65 3.34 -25.11
C ASP A 240 21.50 4.80 -24.66
N LEU A 241 22.44 5.28 -23.84
CA LEU A 241 22.50 6.69 -23.41
C LEU A 241 22.85 7.61 -24.59
N ILE A 242 23.75 7.18 -25.50
CA ILE A 242 24.07 7.91 -26.73
C ILE A 242 22.89 7.92 -27.71
N GLU A 243 22.19 6.80 -27.89
CA GLU A 243 20.98 6.72 -28.71
C GLU A 243 19.91 7.68 -28.17
N TRP A 244 19.69 7.71 -26.85
CA TRP A 244 18.75 8.61 -26.21
C TRP A 244 19.13 10.09 -26.36
N GLN A 245 20.40 10.44 -26.19
CA GLN A 245 20.86 11.83 -26.40
C GLN A 245 20.62 12.29 -27.85
N ARG A 246 20.69 11.39 -28.83
CA ARG A 246 20.44 11.71 -30.25
C ARG A 246 18.96 11.69 -30.64
N SER A 247 18.16 10.81 -30.05
CA SER A 247 16.81 10.48 -30.54
C SER A 247 15.68 10.71 -29.52
N GLY A 248 15.97 10.90 -28.23
CA GLY A 248 14.98 11.09 -27.17
C GLY A 248 14.07 12.30 -27.40
N GLY A 249 14.61 13.37 -28.01
CA GLY A 249 13.82 14.52 -28.45
C GLY A 249 12.80 14.21 -29.55
N ILE A 250 13.06 13.20 -30.41
CA ILE A 250 12.14 12.77 -31.47
C ILE A 250 10.97 11.99 -30.87
N TYR A 251 11.24 11.06 -29.95
CA TYR A 251 10.21 10.28 -29.28
C TYR A 251 9.29 11.15 -28.40
N ARG A 252 9.87 12.13 -27.68
CA ARG A 252 9.09 13.13 -26.94
C ARG A 252 8.16 13.92 -27.86
N ARG A 253 8.66 14.31 -29.03
CA ARG A 253 7.89 15.06 -30.03
C ARG A 253 6.74 14.23 -30.59
N ARG A 254 6.98 12.95 -30.92
CA ARG A 254 5.93 12.02 -31.38
C ARG A 254 4.81 11.84 -30.35
N ALA A 255 5.15 11.68 -29.07
CA ALA A 255 4.14 11.62 -28.00
C ALA A 255 3.35 12.93 -27.89
N THR A 256 4.02 14.08 -28.01
CA THR A 256 3.38 15.40 -27.98
C THR A 256 2.47 15.63 -29.19
N GLU A 257 2.88 15.19 -30.38
CA GLU A 257 2.09 15.27 -31.61
C GLU A 257 0.87 14.33 -31.55
N ALA A 258 1.04 13.10 -31.04
CA ALA A 258 -0.07 12.17 -30.84
C ALA A 258 -1.09 12.70 -29.82
N LEU A 259 -0.64 13.39 -28.77
CA LEU A 259 -1.53 14.07 -27.82
C LEU A 259 -2.33 15.19 -28.49
N ARG A 260 -1.66 16.06 -29.26
CA ARG A 260 -2.32 17.15 -29.98
C ARG A 260 -3.30 16.64 -31.03
N ASP A 261 -2.97 15.56 -31.71
CA ASP A 261 -3.86 14.92 -32.68
C ASP A 261 -5.07 14.26 -32.00
N TRP A 262 -4.88 13.65 -30.83
CA TRP A 262 -6.00 13.16 -30.02
C TRP A 262 -6.92 14.29 -29.55
N GLU A 263 -6.36 15.44 -29.15
CA GLU A 263 -7.12 16.64 -28.78
C GLU A 263 -7.88 17.24 -29.96
N ALA A 264 -7.24 17.37 -31.13
CA ALA A 264 -7.82 18.07 -32.28
C ALA A 264 -8.72 17.20 -33.16
N THR A 265 -8.35 15.94 -33.41
CA THR A 265 -9.07 15.05 -34.35
C THR A 265 -9.70 13.83 -33.67
N GLY A 266 -9.27 13.51 -32.45
CA GLY A 266 -9.84 12.43 -31.64
C GLY A 266 -10.94 12.87 -30.68
N TYR A 267 -11.41 14.12 -30.76
CA TYR A 267 -12.50 14.67 -29.93
C TYR A 267 -12.30 14.46 -28.42
N LYS A 268 -11.04 14.43 -27.95
CA LYS A 268 -10.69 14.11 -26.54
C LYS A 268 -11.49 14.94 -25.54
N LEU A 269 -11.48 16.27 -25.69
CA LEU A 269 -12.15 17.18 -24.76
C LEU A 269 -13.67 16.99 -24.75
N ASP A 270 -14.28 16.72 -25.91
CA ASP A 270 -15.74 16.55 -26.02
C ASP A 270 -16.19 15.19 -25.48
N VAL A 271 -15.44 14.13 -25.75
CA VAL A 271 -15.72 12.78 -25.22
C VAL A 271 -15.48 12.72 -23.72
N GLU A 272 -14.36 13.26 -23.21
CA GLU A 272 -14.08 13.30 -21.78
C GLU A 272 -15.08 14.19 -21.03
N ARG A 273 -15.50 15.32 -21.63
CA ARG A 273 -16.56 16.17 -21.07
C ARG A 273 -17.91 15.47 -21.08
N ALA A 274 -18.27 14.76 -22.14
CA ALA A 274 -19.53 14.00 -22.22
C ALA A 274 -19.54 12.84 -21.22
N GLN A 275 -18.44 12.11 -21.09
CA GLN A 275 -18.27 11.06 -20.07
C GLN A 275 -18.31 11.66 -18.65
N SER A 276 -17.62 12.78 -18.40
CA SER A 276 -17.66 13.47 -17.11
C SER A 276 -19.05 14.01 -16.80
N THR A 277 -19.80 14.50 -17.80
CA THR A 277 -21.16 15.02 -17.63
C THR A 277 -22.16 13.88 -17.40
N LEU A 278 -22.03 12.78 -18.13
CA LEU A 278 -22.80 11.56 -17.87
C LEU A 278 -22.47 10.98 -16.50
N ASN A 279 -21.21 10.98 -16.08
CA ASN A 279 -20.84 10.55 -14.73
C ASN A 279 -21.35 11.53 -13.67
N HIS A 280 -21.38 12.83 -13.97
CA HIS A 280 -21.90 13.84 -13.05
C HIS A 280 -23.43 13.78 -12.91
N ILE A 281 -24.16 13.46 -13.98
CA ILE A 281 -25.64 13.42 -14.06
C ILE A 281 -26.22 12.01 -13.80
N LEU A 282 -25.55 10.94 -14.23
CA LEU A 282 -25.98 9.55 -13.98
C LEU A 282 -25.33 8.99 -12.71
N GLY A 283 -24.11 9.43 -12.39
CA GLY A 283 -23.52 9.18 -11.07
C GLY A 283 -24.19 9.99 -9.95
N SER A 284 -25.17 10.84 -10.27
CA SER A 284 -26.06 11.47 -9.28
C SER A 284 -27.09 10.50 -8.71
N SER A 285 -27.40 9.37 -9.37
CA SER A 285 -28.19 8.34 -8.73
C SER A 285 -27.29 7.59 -7.75
N MET A 286 -27.29 8.06 -6.51
CA MET A 286 -26.60 7.42 -5.39
C MET A 286 -26.95 5.94 -5.25
N VAL A 287 -28.15 5.54 -5.71
CA VAL A 287 -28.59 4.15 -5.85
C VAL A 287 -27.65 3.36 -6.76
N GLN A 288 -27.44 3.79 -8.01
CA GLN A 288 -26.60 3.05 -8.96
C GLN A 288 -25.14 3.00 -8.52
N TRP A 289 -24.66 4.07 -7.91
CA TRP A 289 -23.30 4.09 -7.36
C TRP A 289 -23.16 3.10 -6.21
N LYS A 290 -24.08 3.13 -5.23
CA LYS A 290 -24.14 2.15 -4.13
C LYS A 290 -24.23 0.72 -4.64
N THR A 291 -25.09 0.43 -5.62
CA THR A 291 -25.23 -0.91 -6.21
C THR A 291 -23.90 -1.40 -6.77
N ARG A 292 -23.20 -0.58 -7.57
CA ARG A 292 -21.88 -0.96 -8.12
C ARG A 292 -20.83 -1.22 -7.05
N LEU A 293 -20.84 -0.42 -5.98
CA LEU A 293 -19.91 -0.61 -4.85
C LEU A 293 -20.21 -1.91 -4.09
N LEU A 294 -21.50 -2.23 -3.88
CA LEU A 294 -21.92 -3.49 -3.28
C LEU A 294 -21.59 -4.70 -4.14
N GLU A 295 -21.83 -4.63 -5.46
CA GLU A 295 -21.43 -5.68 -6.41
C GLU A 295 -19.93 -5.97 -6.33
N SER A 296 -19.09 -4.92 -6.26
CA SER A 296 -17.65 -5.11 -6.10
C SER A 296 -17.26 -5.78 -4.78
N ILE A 297 -18.01 -5.56 -3.69
CA ILE A 297 -17.76 -6.21 -2.39
C ILE A 297 -18.24 -7.65 -2.43
N ASP A 298 -19.43 -7.90 -2.97
CA ASP A 298 -19.98 -9.23 -3.13
C ASP A 298 -19.07 -10.10 -4.02
N ASP A 299 -18.54 -9.54 -5.11
CA ASP A 299 -17.56 -10.21 -5.96
C ASP A 299 -16.28 -10.58 -5.19
N ILE A 300 -15.79 -9.71 -4.31
CA ILE A 300 -14.64 -10.02 -3.45
C ILE A 300 -14.98 -11.15 -2.48
N ASN A 301 -16.09 -11.03 -1.77
CA ASN A 301 -16.51 -11.99 -0.75
C ASN A 301 -16.76 -13.39 -1.34
N ASN A 302 -17.23 -13.45 -2.60
CA ASN A 302 -17.53 -14.70 -3.28
C ASN A 302 -16.33 -15.30 -4.05
N ASN A 303 -15.45 -14.47 -4.63
CA ASN A 303 -14.41 -14.93 -5.56
C ASN A 303 -12.97 -14.75 -5.06
N THR A 304 -12.74 -13.91 -4.06
CA THR A 304 -11.39 -13.69 -3.51
C THR A 304 -11.23 -14.44 -2.20
N THR A 305 -10.66 -15.63 -2.27
CA THR A 305 -10.29 -16.41 -1.08
C THR A 305 -8.78 -16.41 -0.89
N GLY A 306 -8.35 -16.10 0.33
CA GLY A 306 -6.95 -16.15 0.71
C GLY A 306 -6.43 -17.57 0.87
N GLN A 307 -5.15 -17.69 1.19
CA GLN A 307 -4.52 -18.98 1.48
C GLN A 307 -5.21 -19.71 2.65
N PHE A 308 -5.80 -18.96 3.57
CA PHE A 308 -6.52 -19.51 4.73
C PHE A 308 -7.99 -19.88 4.45
N GLY A 309 -8.47 -19.71 3.21
CA GLY A 309 -9.85 -20.04 2.83
C GLY A 309 -10.90 -19.02 3.30
N TYR A 310 -10.47 -17.87 3.83
CA TYR A 310 -11.35 -16.75 4.17
C TYR A 310 -11.26 -15.65 3.13
N PRO A 311 -12.35 -14.92 2.86
CA PRO A 311 -12.28 -13.71 2.07
C PRO A 311 -11.42 -12.66 2.77
N PHE A 312 -10.83 -11.79 1.96
CA PHE A 312 -10.08 -10.64 2.41
C PHE A 312 -10.25 -9.50 1.41
N PHE A 313 -10.14 -8.26 1.90
CA PHE A 313 -10.31 -7.07 1.09
C PHE A 313 -9.00 -6.71 0.36
N PRO A 314 -8.89 -6.89 -0.96
CA PRO A 314 -7.60 -6.85 -1.63
C PRO A 314 -6.95 -5.47 -1.66
N ALA A 315 -5.67 -5.41 -1.31
CA ALA A 315 -4.83 -4.22 -1.45
C ALA A 315 -3.49 -4.56 -2.12
N THR A 316 -2.90 -3.59 -2.81
CA THR A 316 -1.56 -3.72 -3.41
C THR A 316 -0.73 -2.46 -3.17
N VAL A 317 0.54 -2.52 -3.55
CA VAL A 317 1.52 -1.44 -3.42
C VAL A 317 1.95 -0.94 -4.79
N LEU A 318 2.11 0.37 -4.91
CA LEU A 318 2.59 1.03 -6.12
C LEU A 318 3.83 1.88 -5.81
N PRO A 319 4.94 1.72 -6.56
CA PRO A 319 5.18 0.71 -7.59
C PRO A 319 5.41 -0.69 -6.98
N GLY A 320 4.93 -1.75 -7.64
CA GLY A 320 5.02 -3.13 -7.11
C GLY A 320 6.45 -3.66 -6.93
N SER A 321 7.43 -3.12 -7.67
CA SER A 321 8.84 -3.52 -7.61
C SER A 321 9.68 -2.76 -6.58
N PHE A 322 9.07 -1.91 -5.74
CA PHE A 322 9.82 -1.03 -4.82
C PHE A 322 10.79 -1.80 -3.90
N ALA A 323 10.42 -3.00 -3.44
CA ALA A 323 11.25 -3.79 -2.53
C ALA A 323 12.56 -4.24 -3.19
N ARG A 324 12.56 -4.42 -4.51
CA ARG A 324 13.71 -4.85 -5.32
C ARG A 324 14.34 -3.72 -6.12
N SER A 325 13.93 -2.47 -5.91
CA SER A 325 14.46 -1.32 -6.63
C SER A 325 15.63 -0.68 -5.87
N ASP A 326 16.55 -0.07 -6.63
CA ASP A 326 17.69 0.66 -6.06
C ASP A 326 17.39 2.14 -5.82
N GLY A 327 16.22 2.64 -6.23
CA GLY A 327 15.84 4.06 -6.20
C GLY A 327 15.38 4.60 -4.84
N TRP A 328 15.94 4.12 -3.74
CA TRP A 328 15.56 4.52 -2.38
C TRP A 328 16.28 5.81 -1.96
N SER A 329 15.66 6.60 -1.08
CA SER A 329 16.32 7.77 -0.49
C SER A 329 17.23 7.33 0.65
N GLU A 330 18.33 8.04 0.87
CA GLU A 330 19.34 7.68 1.87
C GLU A 330 19.39 8.72 3.00
N TYR A 331 19.42 8.26 4.23
CA TYR A 331 19.77 9.04 5.41
C TYR A 331 21.14 8.57 5.90
N ASP A 332 22.09 9.49 6.08
CA ASP A 332 23.42 9.21 6.66
C ASP A 332 23.82 10.36 7.58
N GLU A 333 23.84 10.09 8.88
CA GLU A 333 24.37 11.00 9.89
C GLU A 333 25.24 10.23 10.88
N ARG A 334 26.57 10.29 10.69
CA ARG A 334 27.53 9.57 11.53
C ARG A 334 27.69 10.09 12.95
N HIS A 335 27.36 11.36 13.18
CA HIS A 335 27.42 11.99 14.49
C HIS A 335 26.22 12.90 14.66
N ILE A 336 25.22 12.44 15.40
CA ILE A 336 24.00 13.21 15.66
C ILE A 336 24.33 14.28 16.72
N SER A 337 24.88 15.41 16.26
CA SER A 337 25.32 16.52 17.12
C SER A 337 24.23 17.59 17.30
N ARG A 338 24.40 18.46 18.30
CA ARG A 338 23.43 19.50 18.67
C ARG A 338 23.48 20.67 17.67
N ARG A 339 22.70 20.62 16.59
CA ARG A 339 22.24 21.85 15.91
C ARG A 339 20.90 22.25 16.54
N SER A 340 20.97 23.16 17.50
CA SER A 340 19.83 23.62 18.28
C SER A 340 19.22 24.88 17.69
N THR A 341 17.99 24.77 17.22
CA THR A 341 16.92 25.79 17.35
C THR A 341 15.60 25.07 17.07
N SER A 342 14.70 25.04 18.08
CA SER A 342 13.26 24.70 18.02
C SER A 342 12.88 23.46 17.20
N SER A 343 12.30 22.38 17.70
CA SER A 343 11.07 22.30 18.52
C SER A 343 10.67 20.81 18.62
N SER A 344 11.60 19.93 19.00
CA SER A 344 11.46 18.46 18.95
C SER A 344 10.39 17.86 19.89
N SER A 345 9.67 18.68 20.66
CA SER A 345 8.50 18.25 21.45
C SER A 345 7.16 18.69 20.86
N SER A 346 7.17 19.38 19.72
CA SER A 346 5.97 20.00 19.13
C SER A 346 5.64 19.58 17.70
N HIS A 347 6.53 18.85 17.00
CA HIS A 347 6.32 18.48 15.58
C HIS A 347 6.07 17.00 15.31
N SER A 348 6.01 16.14 16.34
CA SER A 348 5.27 14.87 16.27
C SER A 348 3.74 15.13 16.30
N GLY A 349 3.29 16.03 15.42
CA GLY A 349 2.00 16.72 15.37
C GLY A 349 0.79 15.85 15.01
N SER A 350 0.81 14.58 15.42
CA SER A 350 -0.37 13.72 15.57
C SER A 350 -0.26 12.93 16.87
N GLY A 351 -0.27 13.65 18.00
CA GLY A 351 -0.49 13.08 19.33
C GLY A 351 0.67 12.25 19.90
N ALA A 352 1.53 12.90 20.69
CA ALA A 352 2.52 12.28 21.58
C ALA A 352 1.90 11.47 22.75
N VAL A 353 0.94 10.59 22.46
CA VAL A 353 0.31 9.70 23.45
C VAL A 353 0.32 8.26 22.92
N GLY A 354 1.50 7.80 22.50
CA GLY A 354 1.77 6.37 22.41
C GLY A 354 2.82 5.91 21.41
N PHE A 355 3.81 6.75 21.16
CA PHE A 355 5.00 6.42 20.42
C PHE A 355 6.20 6.42 21.38
N SER A 356 6.81 5.26 21.61
CA SER A 356 8.01 5.11 22.45
C SER A 356 9.26 5.34 21.62
N LEU A 357 9.97 6.42 21.89
CA LEU A 357 11.31 6.68 21.32
C LEU A 357 12.43 5.91 22.03
N GLY A 358 12.08 5.16 23.07
CA GLY A 358 13.03 4.43 23.91
C GLY A 358 13.38 3.05 23.36
N PHE A 359 14.26 2.39 24.10
CA PHE A 359 14.60 0.99 23.87
C PHE A 359 13.62 0.08 24.61
N PHE A 360 13.13 -0.96 23.94
CA PHE A 360 12.27 -1.96 24.56
C PHE A 360 12.51 -3.35 23.98
N SER A 361 12.24 -4.38 24.77
CA SER A 361 12.26 -5.78 24.32
C SER A 361 10.90 -6.43 24.50
N ILE A 362 10.50 -7.25 23.53
CA ILE A 362 9.28 -8.04 23.53
C ILE A 362 9.67 -9.52 23.62
N GLY A 363 9.22 -10.20 24.69
CA GLY A 363 9.52 -11.62 24.92
C GLY A 363 8.85 -12.56 23.90
N GLY A 364 9.53 -13.66 23.56
CA GLY A 364 9.01 -14.71 22.69
C GLY A 364 8.22 -15.77 23.49
N GLY A 365 6.96 -16.01 23.09
CA GLY A 365 6.13 -17.11 23.59
C GLY A 365 5.16 -16.74 24.72
N GLY A 366 3.85 -16.64 24.41
CA GLY A 366 2.72 -16.71 25.35
C GLY A 366 2.58 -15.66 26.46
N GLY A 367 3.65 -14.90 26.75
CA GLY A 367 3.71 -13.90 27.81
C GLY A 367 3.95 -12.50 27.23
N HIS A 368 2.94 -11.64 27.35
CA HIS A 368 2.87 -10.29 26.80
C HIS A 368 3.75 -9.25 27.52
N SER A 369 4.89 -9.64 28.09
CA SER A 369 5.72 -8.74 28.89
C SER A 369 6.66 -7.93 28.01
N VAL A 370 6.42 -6.61 27.95
CA VAL A 370 7.37 -5.64 27.39
C VAL A 370 8.22 -5.08 28.52
N THR A 371 9.53 -5.06 28.30
CA THR A 371 10.47 -4.42 29.23
C THR A 371 11.08 -3.22 28.53
N GLU A 372 10.84 -2.01 29.06
CA GLU A 372 11.59 -0.83 28.65
C GLU A 372 12.95 -0.85 29.34
N HIS A 373 14.01 -0.52 28.59
CA HIS A 373 15.35 -0.42 29.16
C HIS A 373 15.90 0.99 28.98
N GLN A 374 16.72 1.40 29.94
CA GLN A 374 17.48 2.64 29.84
C GLN A 374 18.87 2.33 29.28
N CYS A 375 19.21 2.98 28.17
CA CYS A 375 20.54 2.94 27.58
C CYS A 375 21.06 4.38 27.50
N GLN A 376 22.28 4.62 27.99
CA GLN A 376 22.94 5.91 27.89
C GLN A 376 24.06 5.81 26.86
N VAL A 377 24.03 6.71 25.87
CA VAL A 377 25.02 6.77 24.81
C VAL A 377 25.55 8.20 24.70
N ASP A 378 26.83 8.37 24.40
CA ASP A 378 27.39 9.69 24.09
C ASP A 378 26.93 10.12 22.69
N ALA A 379 26.44 11.36 22.56
CA ALA A 379 25.91 11.86 21.29
C ALA A 379 26.98 11.96 20.21
N SER A 380 28.25 12.14 20.58
CA SER A 380 29.37 12.10 19.63
C SER A 380 29.70 10.69 19.15
N ASP A 381 29.24 9.64 19.84
CA ASP A 381 29.43 8.23 19.48
C ASP A 381 28.12 7.60 18.95
N PHE A 382 27.14 8.41 18.55
CA PHE A 382 25.87 7.91 18.01
C PHE A 382 25.59 8.48 16.62
N GLY A 383 25.47 7.59 15.65
CA GLY A 383 25.08 7.90 14.28
C GLY A 383 24.16 6.83 13.69
N MET A 384 23.45 7.19 12.63
CA MET A 384 22.56 6.27 11.93
C MET A 384 22.65 6.46 10.42
N HIS A 385 22.55 5.35 9.71
CA HIS A 385 22.47 5.30 8.26
C HIS A 385 21.38 4.30 7.87
N PHE A 386 20.52 4.65 6.91
CA PHE A 386 19.54 3.75 6.34
C PHE A 386 18.98 4.27 5.01
N SER A 387 18.42 3.37 4.21
CA SER A 387 17.62 3.73 3.05
C SER A 387 16.13 3.75 3.40
N TYR A 388 15.36 4.70 2.88
CA TYR A 388 13.91 4.79 3.09
C TYR A 388 13.13 5.10 1.82
N THR A 389 11.86 4.69 1.78
CA THR A 389 10.95 5.01 0.68
C THR A 389 9.50 5.01 1.15
N THR A 390 8.63 5.68 0.39
CA THR A 390 7.18 5.60 0.57
C THR A 390 6.53 4.96 -0.63
N VAL A 391 5.59 4.07 -0.37
CA VAL A 391 4.79 3.41 -1.41
C VAL A 391 3.33 3.73 -1.22
N GLU A 392 2.61 3.86 -2.34
CA GLU A 392 1.18 4.08 -2.32
C GLU A 392 0.44 2.75 -2.13
N ILE A 393 -0.60 2.78 -1.30
CA ILE A 393 -1.47 1.63 -1.06
C ILE A 393 -2.70 1.77 -1.95
N SER A 394 -2.79 0.92 -2.96
CA SER A 394 -3.94 0.88 -3.87
C SER A 394 -4.97 -0.15 -3.40
N ARG A 395 -6.22 0.28 -3.29
CA ARG A 395 -7.39 -0.55 -2.91
C ARG A 395 -8.48 -0.39 -3.97
N PRO A 396 -8.52 -1.22 -5.02
CA PRO A 396 -9.44 -1.05 -6.14
C PRO A 396 -10.93 -1.02 -5.74
N ALA A 397 -11.32 -1.77 -4.71
CA ALA A 397 -12.71 -1.84 -4.27
C ALA A 397 -13.10 -0.80 -3.21
N PHE A 398 -12.14 -0.03 -2.67
CA PHE A 398 -12.43 0.99 -1.66
C PHE A 398 -12.56 2.35 -2.32
N ASN A 399 -13.76 2.94 -2.23
CA ASN A 399 -14.02 4.26 -2.77
C ASN A 399 -14.22 5.29 -1.64
N PRO A 400 -13.17 6.03 -1.24
CA PRO A 400 -13.27 7.02 -0.18
C PRO A 400 -14.19 8.19 -0.55
N GLY A 401 -14.43 8.43 -1.84
CA GLY A 401 -15.34 9.46 -2.32
C GLY A 401 -16.78 9.27 -1.86
N PHE A 402 -17.18 8.04 -1.54
CA PHE A 402 -18.51 7.77 -0.96
C PHE A 402 -18.70 8.52 0.36
N PHE A 403 -17.69 8.56 1.23
CA PHE A 403 -17.78 9.25 2.53
C PHE A 403 -17.84 10.78 2.42
N SER A 404 -17.32 11.34 1.34
CA SER A 404 -17.44 12.77 1.04
C SER A 404 -18.76 13.13 0.36
N SER A 405 -19.55 12.14 -0.06
CA SER A 405 -20.87 12.38 -0.65
C SER A 405 -21.89 12.76 0.42
N ARG A 406 -22.76 13.71 0.09
CA ARG A 406 -23.89 14.16 0.94
C ARG A 406 -25.21 13.50 0.55
N GLY A 407 -25.19 12.59 -0.42
CA GLY A 407 -26.36 11.91 -0.96
C GLY A 407 -26.70 10.57 -0.27
N TRP A 408 -26.15 10.32 0.91
CA TRP A 408 -26.46 9.14 1.73
C TRP A 408 -26.59 9.51 3.21
N ARG A 409 -27.29 8.68 3.98
CA ARG A 409 -27.33 8.74 5.44
C ARG A 409 -27.30 7.33 6.05
N PRO A 410 -26.73 7.15 7.27
CA PRO A 410 -26.74 5.84 7.93
C PRO A 410 -28.16 5.48 8.38
N THR A 411 -28.49 4.19 8.36
CA THR A 411 -29.76 3.71 8.93
C THR A 411 -29.72 3.73 10.46
N THR A 412 -30.89 3.59 11.10
CA THR A 412 -31.01 3.51 12.56
C THR A 412 -30.20 2.37 13.17
N GLU A 413 -30.09 1.24 12.46
CA GLU A 413 -29.33 0.06 12.89
C GLU A 413 -27.84 0.34 12.87
N PHE A 414 -27.34 1.00 11.82
CA PHE A 414 -25.93 1.41 11.77
C PHE A 414 -25.59 2.35 12.92
N VAL A 415 -26.48 3.33 13.18
CA VAL A 415 -26.28 4.30 14.26
C VAL A 415 -26.26 3.65 15.64
N ALA A 416 -27.05 2.60 15.85
CA ALA A 416 -27.06 1.85 17.11
C ALA A 416 -25.73 1.09 17.35
N ASP A 417 -25.16 0.50 16.30
CA ASP A 417 -23.96 -0.33 16.40
C ASP A 417 -22.65 0.48 16.40
N HIS A 418 -22.59 1.53 15.57
CA HIS A 418 -21.35 2.28 15.30
C HIS A 418 -21.39 3.76 15.73
N GLY A 419 -22.56 4.25 16.14
CA GLY A 419 -22.77 5.66 16.48
C GLY A 419 -23.23 6.51 15.28
N PRO A 420 -23.58 7.78 15.53
CA PRO A 420 -24.27 8.63 14.55
C PRO A 420 -23.39 9.14 13.41
N GLN A 421 -22.07 9.05 13.54
CA GLN A 421 -21.10 9.64 12.61
C GLN A 421 -19.90 8.71 12.40
N HIS A 422 -19.43 8.66 11.16
CA HIS A 422 -18.18 8.05 10.75
C HIS A 422 -16.98 8.92 11.16
N SER A 423 -17.03 10.21 10.89
CA SER A 423 -16.03 11.21 11.26
C SER A 423 -16.71 12.53 11.59
N ASP A 424 -16.32 13.19 12.68
CA ASP A 424 -16.77 14.54 13.03
C ASP A 424 -15.99 15.65 12.31
N GLY A 425 -14.90 15.30 11.60
CA GLY A 425 -13.99 16.25 10.95
C GLY A 425 -13.22 17.16 11.95
N ALA A 426 -13.26 16.85 13.25
CA ALA A 426 -12.57 17.60 14.27
C ALA A 426 -11.08 17.19 14.38
N LYS A 427 -10.32 17.89 15.23
CA LYS A 427 -8.92 17.55 15.54
C LYS A 427 -8.76 17.42 17.06
N PRO A 428 -8.54 16.21 17.60
CA PRO A 428 -8.52 14.90 16.93
C PRO A 428 -9.91 14.47 16.44
N PRO A 429 -10.01 13.77 15.29
CA PRO A 429 -11.29 13.33 14.75
C PRO A 429 -11.86 12.15 15.55
N LYS A 430 -13.19 12.05 15.60
CA LYS A 430 -13.92 10.98 16.27
C LYS A 430 -15.01 10.40 15.36
N GLY A 431 -15.30 9.13 15.57
CA GLY A 431 -16.39 8.41 14.90
C GLY A 431 -15.98 7.00 14.52
N ALA A 432 -16.86 6.31 13.81
CA ALA A 432 -16.63 4.92 13.40
C ALA A 432 -15.49 4.79 12.36
N MET A 433 -15.39 5.74 11.42
CA MET A 433 -14.45 5.74 10.30
C MET A 433 -13.81 7.12 10.11
N ILE A 434 -12.68 7.32 10.77
CA ILE A 434 -12.01 8.62 10.79
C ILE A 434 -10.96 8.80 9.68
N GLY A 435 -10.54 7.72 9.03
CA GLY A 435 -9.44 7.75 8.07
C GLY A 435 -9.10 6.38 7.50
N TYR A 436 -8.09 6.34 6.65
CA TYR A 436 -7.55 5.11 6.06
C TYR A 436 -6.10 5.31 5.61
N ALA A 437 -5.28 4.25 5.66
CA ALA A 437 -3.87 4.32 5.25
C ALA A 437 -3.74 4.46 3.72
N THR A 438 -3.08 5.52 3.25
CA THR A 438 -2.85 5.81 1.82
C THR A 438 -1.43 5.48 1.37
N ARG A 439 -0.44 5.61 2.26
CA ARG A 439 0.95 5.29 1.97
C ARG A 439 1.57 4.48 3.10
N ALA A 440 2.53 3.64 2.77
CA ALA A 440 3.36 2.91 3.72
C ALA A 440 4.81 3.41 3.64
N LEU A 441 5.44 3.62 4.80
CA LEU A 441 6.83 4.03 4.93
C LEU A 441 7.70 2.82 5.27
N PHE A 442 8.67 2.57 4.41
CA PHE A 442 9.63 1.50 4.58
C PHE A 442 11.04 2.02 4.76
N VAL A 443 11.82 1.27 5.54
CA VAL A 443 13.25 1.47 5.76
C VAL A 443 13.98 0.16 5.46
N ARG A 444 15.19 0.22 4.91
CA ARG A 444 16.08 -0.93 4.74
C ARG A 444 17.52 -0.59 5.07
N ASP A 445 18.29 -1.63 5.38
CA ASP A 445 19.73 -1.57 5.63
C ASP A 445 20.11 -0.55 6.71
N LEU A 446 19.49 -0.72 7.88
CA LEU A 446 19.70 0.15 9.02
C LEU A 446 21.06 -0.14 9.66
N THR A 447 21.97 0.83 9.64
CA THR A 447 23.21 0.83 10.40
C THR A 447 23.17 1.86 11.51
N ILE A 448 23.47 1.43 12.73
CA ILE A 448 23.63 2.29 13.91
C ILE A 448 25.10 2.27 14.31
N TYR A 449 25.75 3.43 14.30
CA TYR A 449 27.13 3.62 14.73
C TYR A 449 27.13 3.98 16.21
N SER A 450 27.51 3.03 17.08
CA SER A 450 27.79 3.27 18.49
C SER A 450 28.35 2.01 19.15
N SER A 451 29.51 2.14 19.78
CA SER A 451 30.16 1.04 20.50
C SER A 451 29.40 0.64 21.77
N ALA A 452 28.90 1.65 22.51
CA ALA A 452 28.08 1.46 23.69
C ALA A 452 26.76 0.76 23.35
N PHE A 453 26.11 1.19 22.25
CA PHE A 453 24.86 0.59 21.79
C PHE A 453 25.06 -0.86 21.30
N ALA A 454 26.11 -1.12 20.51
CA ALA A 454 26.44 -2.47 20.07
C ALA A 454 26.68 -3.42 21.24
N SER A 455 27.41 -2.97 22.27
CA SER A 455 27.66 -3.76 23.48
C SER A 455 26.36 -4.07 24.24
N PHE A 456 25.48 -3.08 24.33
CA PHE A 456 24.19 -3.23 24.98
C PHE A 456 23.29 -4.24 24.24
N VAL A 457 23.16 -4.14 22.92
CA VAL A 457 22.35 -5.10 22.13
C VAL A 457 22.89 -6.52 22.23
N ARG A 458 24.22 -6.72 22.20
CA ARG A 458 24.81 -8.07 22.43
C ARG A 458 24.43 -8.64 23.79
N SER A 459 24.48 -7.82 24.83
CA SER A 459 24.10 -8.24 26.18
C SER A 459 22.63 -8.67 26.23
N MET A 460 21.75 -7.93 25.55
CA MET A 460 20.33 -8.24 25.46
C MET A 460 20.04 -9.48 24.61
N GLN A 461 20.71 -9.65 23.47
CA GLN A 461 20.60 -10.87 22.66
C GLN A 461 20.97 -12.12 23.47
N SER A 462 22.02 -12.04 24.28
CA SER A 462 22.45 -13.16 25.12
C SER A 462 21.43 -13.53 26.21
N GLN A 463 20.63 -12.56 26.67
CA GLN A 463 19.57 -12.75 27.66
C GLN A 463 18.25 -13.23 27.02
N THR A 464 18.03 -12.89 25.75
CA THR A 464 16.78 -13.17 25.01
C THR A 464 16.92 -14.47 24.20
N GLN A 465 17.15 -15.60 24.87
CA GLN A 465 17.19 -16.91 24.23
C GLN A 465 15.78 -17.27 23.72
N GLY A 466 15.55 -17.23 22.40
CA GLY A 466 14.36 -17.86 21.79
C GLY A 466 13.31 -16.94 21.15
N GLY A 467 13.70 -15.99 20.30
CA GLY A 467 12.78 -15.36 19.34
C GLY A 467 12.06 -14.09 19.80
N GLY A 468 12.57 -13.41 20.84
CA GLY A 468 12.11 -12.06 21.19
C GLY A 468 12.54 -11.00 20.18
N MET A 469 11.78 -9.91 20.08
CA MET A 469 12.11 -8.75 19.25
C MET A 469 12.65 -7.61 20.11
N ILE A 470 13.68 -6.92 19.63
CA ILE A 470 14.23 -5.74 20.28
C ILE A 470 13.85 -4.52 19.42
N GLY A 471 13.35 -3.45 20.03
CA GLY A 471 12.96 -2.23 19.35
C GLY A 471 13.73 -1.01 19.86
N ILE A 472 14.04 -0.08 18.96
CA ILE A 472 14.49 1.28 19.25
C ILE A 472 13.65 2.27 18.43
N GLY A 473 12.86 3.10 19.08
CA GLY A 473 11.95 4.00 18.35
C GLY A 473 11.04 3.22 17.38
N PRO A 474 10.97 3.61 16.09
CA PRO A 474 10.19 2.88 15.08
C PRO A 474 10.94 1.66 14.50
N PHE A 475 12.19 1.40 14.87
CA PHE A 475 13.03 0.37 14.27
C PHE A 475 13.01 -0.93 15.07
N CYS A 476 13.07 -2.04 14.35
CA CYS A 476 13.25 -3.38 14.91
C CYS A 476 14.72 -3.80 14.75
N ILE A 477 15.36 -4.14 15.85
CA ILE A 477 16.74 -4.65 15.93
C ILE A 477 16.67 -6.14 16.27
N GLY A 478 16.52 -6.96 15.23
CA GLY A 478 16.44 -8.41 15.38
C GLY A 478 15.01 -8.95 15.51
N GLY A 479 14.88 -10.25 15.24
CA GLY A 479 13.61 -10.92 14.96
C GLY A 479 13.71 -11.70 13.65
N LYS A 480 12.95 -12.78 13.49
CA LYS A 480 12.92 -13.52 12.23
C LYS A 480 12.04 -12.79 11.22
N TYR A 481 12.37 -12.88 9.92
CA TYR A 481 11.47 -12.46 8.87
C TYR A 481 10.14 -13.20 8.98
N GLN A 482 9.02 -12.48 8.88
CA GLN A 482 7.70 -13.04 9.18
C GLN A 482 7.13 -13.95 8.08
N GLN A 483 7.78 -13.98 6.91
CA GLN A 483 7.20 -14.50 5.66
C GLN A 483 8.07 -15.54 4.94
N THR A 484 9.15 -16.02 5.55
CA THR A 484 9.98 -17.05 4.95
C THR A 484 9.97 -18.31 5.82
N ASN A 485 9.83 -19.47 5.18
CA ASN A 485 10.05 -20.79 5.79
C ASN A 485 11.55 -21.06 6.07
N ARG A 486 12.41 -20.04 5.98
CA ARG A 486 13.85 -20.16 6.22
C ARG A 486 14.12 -19.76 7.66
N GLU A 487 14.39 -20.77 8.49
CA GLU A 487 14.58 -20.59 9.92
C GLU A 487 15.91 -19.90 10.32
N ASP A 488 16.82 -19.62 9.37
CA ASP A 488 18.24 -19.39 9.67
C ASP A 488 18.88 -18.06 9.23
N GLU A 489 18.18 -17.15 8.55
CA GLU A 489 18.76 -15.85 8.21
C GLU A 489 18.51 -14.82 9.32
N SER A 490 19.48 -14.68 10.22
CA SER A 490 19.54 -13.54 11.14
C SER A 490 19.83 -12.28 10.35
N ASN A 491 18.87 -11.35 10.31
CA ASN A 491 19.03 -10.06 9.63
C ASN A 491 19.94 -9.08 10.39
N LEU A 492 20.45 -9.48 11.55
CA LEU A 492 21.18 -8.64 12.49
C LEU A 492 22.65 -9.04 12.56
N GLN A 493 23.52 -8.13 12.13
CA GLN A 493 24.96 -8.20 12.28
C GLN A 493 25.41 -7.19 13.34
N VAL A 494 26.16 -7.65 14.34
CA VAL A 494 26.66 -6.79 15.42
C VAL A 494 28.18 -6.78 15.44
N ASP A 495 28.76 -5.66 15.05
CA ASP A 495 30.20 -5.40 15.06
C ASP A 495 30.59 -4.56 16.29
N THR A 496 31.89 -4.39 16.55
CA THR A 496 32.39 -3.75 17.80
C THR A 496 31.92 -2.31 17.96
N ALA A 497 31.73 -1.59 16.86
CA ALA A 497 31.35 -0.18 16.86
C ALA A 497 30.00 0.10 16.17
N SER A 498 29.33 -0.94 15.63
CA SER A 498 28.12 -0.75 14.84
C SER A 498 27.17 -1.93 14.89
N ILE A 499 25.90 -1.65 14.64
CA ILE A 499 24.83 -2.63 14.48
C ILE A 499 24.25 -2.45 13.08
N THR A 500 24.14 -3.53 12.31
CA THR A 500 23.52 -3.52 10.99
C THR A 500 22.33 -4.45 10.97
N VAL A 501 21.15 -3.93 10.63
CA VAL A 501 19.92 -4.68 10.38
C VAL A 501 19.65 -4.64 8.89
N ARG A 502 19.83 -5.77 8.22
CA ARG A 502 19.57 -5.93 6.79
C ARG A 502 18.07 -6.17 6.54
N GLY A 503 17.65 -5.88 5.32
CA GLY A 503 16.30 -6.16 4.86
C GLY A 503 15.28 -5.07 5.20
N LEU A 504 14.05 -5.35 4.81
CA LEU A 504 12.97 -4.37 4.73
C LEU A 504 12.23 -4.27 6.06
N GLN A 505 11.90 -3.06 6.50
CA GLN A 505 11.09 -2.80 7.68
C GLN A 505 9.98 -1.79 7.38
N LEU A 506 8.74 -2.15 7.67
CA LEU A 506 7.63 -1.21 7.67
C LEU A 506 7.62 -0.46 9.01
N VAL A 507 7.78 0.86 8.96
CA VAL A 507 7.94 1.69 10.17
C VAL A 507 6.73 2.60 10.43
N GLY A 508 5.88 2.82 9.43
CA GLY A 508 4.70 3.67 9.59
C GLY A 508 3.76 3.68 8.38
N PHE A 509 2.58 4.23 8.60
CA PHE A 509 1.61 4.56 7.56
C PHE A 509 1.32 6.05 7.53
N LEU A 510 1.16 6.60 6.34
CA LEU A 510 0.49 7.87 6.13
C LEU A 510 -0.99 7.57 5.90
N SER A 511 -1.87 8.18 6.69
CA SER A 511 -3.31 7.97 6.60
C SER A 511 -4.02 9.27 6.23
N ALA A 512 -4.91 9.19 5.25
CA ALA A 512 -5.83 10.27 4.95
C ALA A 512 -6.98 10.26 5.97
N LEU A 513 -7.32 11.45 6.46
CA LEU A 513 -8.46 11.70 7.32
C LEU A 513 -9.71 11.91 6.47
N ILE A 514 -10.80 11.28 6.89
CA ILE A 514 -12.10 11.51 6.28
C ILE A 514 -12.68 12.80 6.87
N PRO A 515 -13.18 13.73 6.04
CA PRO A 515 -13.87 14.93 6.52
C PRO A 515 -15.15 14.53 7.28
N LYS A 516 -15.94 15.50 7.74
CA LYS A 516 -17.20 15.22 8.43
C LYS A 516 -18.08 14.26 7.59
N ALA A 517 -18.40 13.10 8.15
CA ALA A 517 -19.20 12.03 7.54
C ALA A 517 -19.94 11.23 8.63
N ALA A 518 -21.18 10.79 8.46
CA ALA A 518 -22.11 11.20 7.43
C ALA A 518 -22.47 12.69 7.53
N ASP A 519 -22.61 13.36 6.39
CA ASP A 519 -23.07 14.75 6.29
C ASP A 519 -24.19 14.87 5.25
N PRO A 520 -25.37 14.25 5.50
CA PRO A 520 -26.46 14.22 4.53
C PRO A 520 -26.92 15.63 4.15
N ASN A 521 -27.24 15.83 2.89
CA ASN A 521 -27.77 17.10 2.40
C ASN A 521 -29.17 17.34 2.99
N PRO A 522 -29.40 18.44 3.74
CA PRO A 522 -30.71 18.75 4.31
C PRO A 522 -31.80 18.96 3.26
N ASP A 523 -31.44 19.24 2.01
CA ASP A 523 -32.38 19.49 0.92
C ASP A 523 -32.98 18.20 0.31
N VAL A 524 -32.44 17.01 0.67
CA VAL A 524 -32.94 15.72 0.17
C VAL A 524 -34.20 15.31 0.94
N THR A 525 -35.33 15.27 0.24
CA THR A 525 -36.65 14.98 0.82
C THR A 525 -37.02 13.49 0.81
N ALA A 526 -36.37 12.68 -0.02
CA ALA A 526 -36.65 11.25 -0.19
C ALA A 526 -35.37 10.42 -0.11
N TRP A 527 -35.42 9.35 0.70
CA TRP A 527 -34.31 8.44 0.99
C TRP A 527 -34.80 7.01 0.80
N ILE A 528 -33.98 6.17 0.15
CA ILE A 528 -34.31 4.76 -0.16
C ILE A 528 -33.16 3.79 0.14
#